data_AF-A0A943HSZ4-F1
#
_entry.id   AF-A0A943HSZ4-F1
#
_cell.length_a   1.000
_cell.length_b   1.000
_cell.length_c   1.000
_cell.angle_alpha   90.00
_cell.angle_beta   90.00
_cell.angle_gamma   90.00
#
_symmetry.space_group_name_H-M   'P 1'
#
loop_
_entity.id
_entity.type
_entity.pdbx_description
1 polymer ?
#
loop_
_entity_poly.entity_id
_entity_poly.type
_entity_poly.pdbx_seq_one_letter_code
_entity_poly.pdbx_strand_id
1 'polypeptide(L)'
;MKIRNLIYIISLFILSSCNYEFELGDINAGEKLVLYCMPGAGKDTTLIQLSRSVPVSRKGEQQKGIPYADVNFMVNGKEQPVYWNESATPSVPVQCYYVLGRYHEADEVDINVSVQGLPSVSSRTVLPVSFPLKKMDMKLKQEIETKLQFLITFQDNADTEDYYGVRIVRRCIYTSVPDNHVIRTSFSDLELEVDDEPLLYSKSGLNSAFDLSNDFYQNLYIWSDKQIKGKEYTLRLKISYSADDISMWEGTTYKYSYKVYLYKLSQELFRYLKSLNDVKNNDLGHKGLAPIRSHYSNVENGIGVVGGCRITETEWMKNLSDEASEAPPMKWSSNDVTIETIENSSALRIRIPRDGGTYKMRNLSEKWLLFYWFGGMTNILSEEVQNNWFHAVLKEDLLQFTTQPNDTGKDRVVSGGIMSGNHKYRNGYFVFEQSGD
;
A
#
# COMPACT_ATOMS: atom_id res chain seq x y z
N MET A 1 -66.35 16.25 4.77
CA MET A 1 -65.19 15.98 5.66
C MET A 1 -64.13 17.04 5.39
N LYS A 2 -63.78 17.90 6.36
CA LYS A 2 -62.85 19.03 6.13
C LYS A 2 -61.45 18.48 5.77
N ILE A 3 -60.76 19.10 4.82
CA ILE A 3 -59.37 18.75 4.40
C ILE A 3 -58.43 18.51 5.59
N ARG A 4 -58.63 19.27 6.68
CA ARG A 4 -57.92 19.11 7.95
C ARG A 4 -58.04 17.71 8.55
N ASN A 5 -59.22 17.08 8.47
CA ASN A 5 -59.45 15.71 8.97
C ASN A 5 -58.84 14.65 8.04
N LEU A 6 -58.73 14.94 6.74
CA LEU A 6 -58.06 14.04 5.79
C LEU A 6 -56.53 14.03 6.03
N ILE A 7 -55.94 15.18 6.35
CA ILE A 7 -54.53 15.30 6.72
C ILE A 7 -54.23 14.48 7.98
N TYR A 8 -55.06 14.57 9.03
CA TYR A 8 -54.86 13.77 10.24
C TYR A 8 -54.95 12.26 9.99
N ILE A 9 -55.87 11.82 9.13
CA ILE A 9 -56.00 10.39 8.77
C ILE A 9 -54.78 9.92 7.97
N ILE A 10 -54.28 10.73 7.02
CA ILE A 10 -53.06 10.41 6.26
C ILE A 10 -51.83 10.39 7.17
N SER A 11 -51.71 11.31 8.12
CA SER A 11 -50.62 11.31 9.12
C SER A 11 -50.65 10.09 10.03
N LEU A 12 -51.83 9.54 10.35
CA LEU A 12 -51.98 8.31 11.13
C LEU A 12 -51.53 7.05 10.35
N PHE A 13 -51.66 7.03 9.02
CA PHE A 13 -51.15 5.94 8.18
C PHE A 13 -49.64 6.03 7.90
N ILE A 14 -49.02 7.23 8.02
CA ILE A 14 -47.57 7.39 7.85
C ILE A 14 -46.78 6.90 9.09
N LEU A 15 -47.45 6.76 10.25
CA LEU A 15 -46.83 6.34 11.52
C LEU A 15 -46.94 4.83 11.81
N SER A 16 -47.58 4.04 10.94
CA SER A 16 -47.48 2.59 11.04
C SER A 16 -46.14 2.12 10.48
N SER A 17 -45.05 2.31 11.23
CA SER A 17 -43.84 1.53 10.95
C SER A 17 -44.21 0.07 11.22
N CYS A 18 -44.13 -0.78 10.20
CA CYS A 18 -44.09 -2.21 10.41
C CYS A 18 -42.78 -2.52 11.17
N ASN A 19 -42.81 -2.47 12.50
CA ASN A 19 -41.73 -3.00 13.30
C ASN A 19 -41.76 -4.52 13.12
N TYR A 20 -40.81 -5.03 12.35
CA TYR A 20 -40.56 -6.46 12.28
C TYR A 20 -39.73 -6.82 13.52
N GLU A 21 -40.40 -7.35 14.54
CA GLU A 21 -39.75 -7.82 15.76
C GLU A 21 -39.08 -9.16 15.44
N PHE A 22 -37.76 -9.14 15.22
CA PHE A 22 -36.97 -10.33 14.95
C PHE A 22 -36.48 -10.92 16.28
N GLU A 23 -37.23 -11.87 16.83
CA GLU A 23 -36.81 -12.62 18.01
C GLU A 23 -35.69 -13.62 17.65
N LEU A 24 -34.48 -13.36 18.14
CA LEU A 24 -33.32 -14.27 18.03
C LEU A 24 -33.40 -15.50 18.96
N GLY A 25 -34.55 -15.73 19.61
CA GLY A 25 -34.73 -16.62 20.76
C GLY A 25 -34.38 -18.09 20.54
N ASP A 26 -34.43 -18.57 19.29
CA ASP A 26 -34.30 -20.00 18.96
C ASP A 26 -33.16 -20.32 17.98
N ILE A 27 -32.16 -19.46 17.82
CA ILE A 27 -30.97 -19.82 17.02
C ILE A 27 -29.99 -20.60 17.92
N ASN A 28 -30.34 -21.85 18.22
CA ASN A 28 -29.44 -22.83 18.84
C ASN A 28 -28.47 -23.41 17.80
N ALA A 29 -27.78 -22.51 17.07
CA ALA A 29 -26.75 -22.91 16.12
C ALA A 29 -25.54 -23.43 16.90
N GLY A 30 -25.18 -24.70 16.65
CA GLY A 30 -23.97 -25.30 17.20
C GLY A 30 -22.71 -24.59 16.69
N GLU A 31 -21.62 -24.73 17.44
CA GLU A 31 -20.29 -24.33 16.99
C GLU A 31 -19.93 -25.06 15.69
N LYS A 32 -19.30 -24.34 14.76
CA LYS A 32 -18.74 -24.89 13.52
C LYS A 32 -17.23 -24.70 13.51
N LEU A 33 -16.54 -25.63 12.87
CA LEU A 33 -15.12 -25.51 12.59
C LEU A 33 -14.91 -24.48 11.48
N VAL A 34 -13.98 -23.56 11.71
CA VAL A 34 -13.56 -22.53 10.75
C VAL A 34 -12.19 -22.91 10.19
N LEU A 35 -12.09 -23.05 8.87
CA LEU A 35 -10.89 -23.46 8.15
C LEU A 35 -10.50 -22.41 7.11
N TYR A 36 -9.28 -21.89 7.21
CA TYR A 36 -8.64 -21.09 6.18
C TYR A 36 -7.36 -21.76 5.69
N CYS A 37 -7.28 -22.04 4.39
CA CYS A 37 -6.06 -22.53 3.75
C CYS A 37 -5.93 -21.92 2.36
N MET A 38 -4.78 -21.33 2.07
CA MET A 38 -4.55 -20.65 0.78
C MET A 38 -3.24 -21.16 0.17
N PRO A 39 -3.23 -22.39 -0.40
CA PRO A 39 -2.03 -22.94 -1.00
C PRO A 39 -1.61 -22.12 -2.23
N GLY A 40 -0.30 -21.97 -2.42
CA GLY A 40 0.26 -21.15 -3.48
C GLY A 40 1.16 -21.96 -4.42
N ALA A 41 0.90 -21.93 -5.72
CA ALA A 41 1.82 -22.54 -6.68
C ALA A 41 3.19 -21.84 -6.65
N GLY A 42 4.26 -22.62 -6.50
CA GLY A 42 5.65 -22.17 -6.33
C GLY A 42 5.98 -21.56 -4.97
N LYS A 43 5.07 -21.60 -3.99
CA LYS A 43 5.40 -21.35 -2.58
C LYS A 43 5.88 -22.65 -1.93
N ASP A 44 6.75 -22.56 -0.94
CA ASP A 44 7.31 -23.70 -0.21
C ASP A 44 6.57 -24.03 1.09
N THR A 45 5.73 -23.11 1.55
CA THR A 45 5.01 -23.22 2.81
C THR A 45 3.55 -22.86 2.58
N THR A 46 2.63 -23.74 2.98
CA THR A 46 1.19 -23.50 3.00
C THR A 46 0.70 -23.44 4.44
N LEU A 47 -0.02 -22.37 4.78
CA LEU A 47 -0.61 -22.20 6.11
C LEU A 47 -2.03 -22.76 6.15
N ILE A 48 -2.38 -23.36 7.30
CA ILE A 48 -3.70 -23.89 7.61
C ILE A 48 -4.11 -23.30 8.97
N GLN A 49 -5.13 -22.44 8.96
CA GLN A 49 -5.63 -21.79 10.16
C GLN A 49 -6.98 -22.39 10.55
N LEU A 50 -7.06 -22.83 11.81
CA LEU A 50 -8.25 -23.40 12.41
C LEU A 50 -8.75 -22.54 13.57
N SER A 51 -10.07 -22.41 13.69
CA SER A 51 -10.73 -21.79 14.84
C SER A 51 -12.15 -22.32 15.02
N ARG A 52 -12.80 -21.99 16.14
CA ARG A 52 -14.22 -22.30 16.38
C ARG A 52 -15.07 -21.07 16.14
N SER A 53 -16.17 -21.21 15.41
CA SER A 53 -17.13 -20.11 15.25
C SER A 53 -17.84 -19.82 16.59
N VAL A 54 -18.10 -18.57 16.89
CA VAL A 54 -18.93 -18.17 18.04
C VAL A 54 -20.36 -17.92 17.54
N PRO A 55 -21.36 -18.71 17.96
CA PRO A 55 -22.76 -18.44 17.61
C PRO A 55 -23.20 -17.07 18.14
N VAL A 56 -24.04 -16.36 17.38
CA VAL A 56 -24.54 -15.03 17.76
C VAL A 56 -25.25 -15.03 19.12
N SER A 57 -25.87 -16.15 19.49
CA SER A 57 -26.55 -16.35 20.77
C SER A 57 -25.61 -16.53 21.97
N ARG A 58 -24.30 -16.73 21.75
CA ARG A 58 -23.29 -16.90 22.80
C ARG A 58 -22.33 -15.73 22.85
N LYS A 59 -22.04 -15.22 24.05
CA LYS A 59 -20.93 -14.29 24.27
C LYS A 59 -19.62 -15.09 24.38
N GLY A 60 -18.63 -14.73 23.56
CA GLY A 60 -17.30 -15.32 23.61
C GLY A 60 -16.38 -14.71 22.57
N GLU A 61 -15.07 -14.78 22.82
CA GLU A 61 -14.06 -14.45 21.82
C GLU A 61 -13.79 -15.68 20.93
N GLN A 62 -13.44 -15.44 19.67
CA GLN A 62 -13.04 -16.50 18.77
C GLN A 62 -11.72 -17.11 19.24
N GLN A 63 -11.71 -18.41 19.55
CA GLN A 63 -10.49 -19.14 19.87
C GLN A 63 -9.54 -19.13 18.67
N LYS A 64 -8.29 -18.70 18.87
CA LYS A 64 -7.23 -18.77 17.86
C LYS A 64 -6.51 -20.10 17.93
N GLY A 65 -6.51 -20.84 16.84
CA GLY A 65 -5.88 -22.14 16.74
C GLY A 65 -6.62 -23.24 17.49
N ILE A 66 -6.50 -24.47 17.00
CA ILE A 66 -7.02 -25.68 17.65
C ILE A 66 -5.89 -26.70 17.66
N PRO A 67 -5.13 -26.83 18.76
CA PRO A 67 -4.07 -27.84 18.83
C PRO A 67 -4.66 -29.24 18.81
N TYR A 68 -3.87 -30.23 18.37
CA TYR A 68 -4.26 -31.64 18.31
C TYR A 68 -5.47 -31.97 17.40
N ALA A 69 -5.82 -31.08 16.47
CA ALA A 69 -6.68 -31.41 15.35
C ALA A 69 -6.01 -32.45 14.44
N ASP A 70 -6.81 -33.38 13.93
CA ASP A 70 -6.39 -34.31 12.88
C ASP A 70 -6.57 -33.61 11.53
N VAL A 71 -5.45 -33.28 10.87
CA VAL A 71 -5.40 -32.52 9.62
C VAL A 71 -4.76 -33.40 8.56
N ASN A 72 -5.58 -33.89 7.62
CA ASN A 72 -5.10 -34.61 6.45
C ASN A 72 -5.05 -33.64 5.27
N PHE A 73 -3.85 -33.35 4.79
CA PHE A 73 -3.58 -32.50 3.63
C PHE A 73 -3.02 -33.35 2.49
N MET A 74 -3.72 -33.40 1.36
CA MET A 74 -3.34 -34.20 0.20
C MET A 74 -3.05 -33.29 -0.99
N VAL A 75 -2.04 -33.66 -1.76
CA VAL A 75 -1.73 -33.05 -3.06
C VAL A 75 -1.73 -34.13 -4.11
N ASN A 76 -2.60 -34.00 -5.11
CA ASN A 76 -2.83 -35.01 -6.15
C ASN A 76 -3.08 -36.42 -5.56
N GLY A 77 -3.89 -36.50 -4.50
CA GLY A 77 -4.18 -37.74 -3.77
C GLY A 77 -3.06 -38.29 -2.89
N LYS A 78 -1.90 -37.61 -2.79
CA LYS A 78 -0.80 -38.00 -1.91
C LYS A 78 -0.77 -37.16 -0.65
N GLU A 79 -0.87 -37.83 0.50
CA GLU A 79 -0.76 -37.21 1.82
C GLU A 79 0.58 -36.50 2.03
N GLN A 80 0.52 -35.31 2.62
CA GLN A 80 1.67 -34.48 2.97
C GLN A 80 1.79 -34.37 4.49
N PRO A 81 3.02 -34.30 5.03
CA PRO A 81 3.22 -34.11 6.47
C PRO A 81 2.73 -32.72 6.90
N VAL A 82 1.87 -32.69 7.92
CA VAL A 82 1.34 -31.46 8.51
C VAL A 82 2.01 -31.21 9.86
N TYR A 83 2.42 -29.97 10.09
CA TYR A 83 3.12 -29.53 11.29
C TYR A 83 2.30 -28.50 12.05
N TRP A 84 2.38 -28.54 13.39
CA TRP A 84 1.78 -27.54 14.27
C TRP A 84 2.82 -26.54 14.73
N ASN A 85 2.49 -25.24 14.73
CA ASN A 85 3.39 -24.18 15.16
C ASN A 85 2.92 -23.52 16.47
N GLU A 86 3.63 -23.77 17.56
CA GLU A 86 3.34 -23.16 18.87
C GLU A 86 3.92 -21.75 19.04
N SER A 87 5.07 -21.48 18.41
CA SER A 87 5.80 -20.22 18.56
C SER A 87 5.91 -19.50 17.23
N ALA A 88 5.65 -18.18 17.22
CA ALA A 88 5.75 -17.39 16.00
C ALA A 88 7.16 -17.48 15.40
N THR A 89 7.24 -17.73 14.10
CA THR A 89 8.47 -17.52 13.32
C THR A 89 8.28 -16.31 12.40
N PRO A 90 9.34 -15.79 11.76
CA PRO A 90 9.19 -14.72 10.77
C PRO A 90 8.25 -15.05 9.60
N SER A 91 7.96 -16.33 9.35
CA SER A 91 7.21 -16.79 8.17
C SER A 91 5.94 -17.58 8.50
N VAL A 92 5.80 -18.06 9.74
CA VAL A 92 4.67 -18.90 10.18
C VAL A 92 4.09 -18.31 11.47
N PRO A 93 2.80 -17.94 11.48
CA PRO A 93 2.12 -17.45 12.67
C PRO A 93 2.10 -18.47 13.81
N VAL A 94 1.97 -17.98 15.04
CA VAL A 94 1.68 -18.79 16.23
C VAL A 94 0.28 -19.41 16.13
N GLN A 95 0.11 -20.62 16.69
CA GLN A 95 -1.18 -21.33 16.77
C GLN A 95 -1.81 -21.66 15.41
N CYS A 96 -1.00 -22.05 14.43
CA CYS A 96 -1.47 -22.52 13.13
C CYS A 96 -0.78 -23.83 12.71
N TYR A 97 -1.41 -24.52 11.77
CA TYR A 97 -0.82 -25.65 11.08
C TYR A 97 -0.13 -25.17 9.80
N TYR A 98 0.88 -25.89 9.35
CA TYR A 98 1.53 -25.63 8.07
C TYR A 98 2.02 -26.91 7.41
N VAL A 99 2.16 -26.84 6.09
CA VAL A 99 2.69 -27.92 5.24
C VAL A 99 3.87 -27.37 4.47
N LEU A 100 4.92 -28.19 4.35
CA LEU A 100 6.12 -27.87 3.59
C LEU A 100 6.09 -28.59 2.24
N GLY A 101 6.29 -27.85 1.16
CA GLY A 101 6.32 -28.39 -0.19
C GLY A 101 6.18 -27.30 -1.24
N ARG A 102 6.91 -27.45 -2.35
CA ARG A 102 6.71 -26.62 -3.55
C ARG A 102 5.74 -27.31 -4.49
N TYR A 103 4.52 -26.78 -4.54
CA TYR A 103 3.45 -27.27 -5.41
C TYR A 103 3.44 -26.54 -6.75
N HIS A 104 2.93 -27.21 -7.77
CA HIS A 104 2.93 -26.76 -9.15
C HIS A 104 1.55 -26.32 -9.60
N GLU A 105 1.52 -25.66 -10.75
CA GLU A 105 0.28 -25.27 -11.42
C GLU A 105 -0.54 -26.54 -11.76
N ALA A 106 -1.86 -26.45 -11.65
CA ALA A 106 -2.81 -27.55 -11.80
C ALA A 106 -2.75 -28.67 -10.73
N ASP A 107 -1.88 -28.58 -9.72
CA ASP A 107 -1.95 -29.50 -8.58
C ASP A 107 -3.31 -29.34 -7.86
N GLU A 108 -3.94 -30.49 -7.56
CA GLU A 108 -5.16 -30.58 -6.77
C GLU A 108 -4.80 -30.69 -5.30
N VAL A 109 -5.36 -29.81 -4.47
CA VAL A 109 -5.18 -29.81 -3.03
C VAL A 109 -6.50 -30.15 -2.37
N ASP A 110 -6.51 -31.22 -1.58
CA ASP A 110 -7.64 -31.63 -0.75
C ASP A 110 -7.24 -31.54 0.71
N ILE A 111 -8.15 -31.06 1.56
CA ILE A 111 -7.93 -31.00 2.99
C ILE A 111 -9.15 -31.53 3.73
N ASN A 112 -8.89 -32.40 4.70
CA ASN A 112 -9.89 -32.93 5.63
C ASN A 112 -9.41 -32.66 7.04
N VAL A 113 -10.29 -32.12 7.88
CA VAL A 113 -9.95 -31.78 9.26
C VAL A 113 -11.00 -32.34 10.21
N SER A 114 -10.54 -33.02 11.25
CA SER A 114 -11.38 -33.54 12.32
C SER A 114 -10.92 -32.99 13.67
N VAL A 115 -11.87 -32.48 14.45
CA VAL A 115 -11.65 -31.94 15.80
C VAL A 115 -12.64 -32.60 16.75
N GLN A 116 -12.18 -33.02 17.92
CA GLN A 116 -13.04 -33.65 18.92
C GLN A 116 -14.22 -32.73 19.28
N GLY A 117 -15.43 -33.27 19.15
CA GLY A 117 -16.68 -32.58 19.49
C GLY A 117 -17.25 -31.67 18.40
N LEU A 118 -16.67 -31.65 17.20
CA LEU A 118 -17.20 -30.94 16.03
C LEU A 118 -17.32 -31.89 14.82
N PRO A 119 -18.27 -31.65 13.90
CA PRO A 119 -18.28 -32.35 12.62
C PRO A 119 -16.97 -32.15 11.86
N SER A 120 -16.49 -33.21 11.21
CA SER A 120 -15.34 -33.11 10.29
C SER A 120 -15.68 -32.20 9.11
N VAL A 121 -14.67 -31.47 8.64
CA VAL A 121 -14.79 -30.56 7.50
C VAL A 121 -13.87 -30.99 6.38
N SER A 122 -14.31 -30.73 5.16
CA SER A 122 -13.61 -31.06 3.92
C SER A 122 -13.65 -29.86 2.97
N SER A 123 -12.59 -29.69 2.19
CA SER A 123 -12.57 -28.75 1.08
C SER A 123 -11.45 -29.07 0.11
N ARG A 124 -11.53 -28.48 -1.09
CA ARG A 124 -10.57 -28.71 -2.17
C ARG A 124 -10.38 -27.47 -3.01
N THR A 125 -9.23 -27.39 -3.68
CA THR A 125 -8.91 -26.36 -4.67
C THR A 125 -7.92 -26.90 -5.69
N VAL A 126 -7.91 -26.31 -6.89
CA VAL A 126 -6.85 -26.53 -7.88
C VAL A 126 -5.94 -25.30 -7.92
N LEU A 127 -4.62 -25.51 -7.98
CA LEU A 127 -3.67 -24.41 -8.05
C LEU A 127 -3.67 -23.77 -9.44
N PRO A 128 -3.88 -22.45 -9.53
CA PRO A 128 -3.98 -21.78 -10.82
C PRO A 128 -2.61 -21.66 -11.50
N VAL A 129 -2.64 -21.48 -12.83
CA VAL A 129 -1.46 -21.20 -13.66
C VAL A 129 -0.88 -19.81 -13.40
N SER A 130 0.33 -19.53 -13.91
CA SER A 130 0.93 -18.20 -13.80
C SER A 130 0.10 -17.11 -14.49
N PHE A 131 0.19 -15.89 -13.98
CA PHE A 131 -0.43 -14.73 -14.61
C PHE A 131 0.19 -14.51 -16.00
N PRO A 132 -0.60 -14.37 -17.08
CA PRO A 132 -0.11 -14.32 -18.47
C PRO A 132 0.40 -12.92 -18.85
N LEU A 133 1.35 -12.39 -18.08
CA LEU A 133 1.93 -11.06 -18.28
C LEU A 133 2.66 -11.00 -19.63
N LYS A 134 2.31 -10.03 -20.46
CA LYS A 134 3.01 -9.71 -21.72
C LYS A 134 3.95 -8.53 -21.55
N LYS A 135 3.47 -7.48 -20.89
CA LYS A 135 4.21 -6.22 -20.75
C LYS A 135 3.81 -5.48 -19.48
N MET A 136 4.77 -4.81 -18.88
CA MET A 136 4.56 -3.88 -17.79
C MET A 136 5.26 -2.55 -18.11
N ASP A 137 4.51 -1.45 -18.09
CA ASP A 137 5.05 -0.09 -18.20
C ASP A 137 4.54 0.82 -17.08
N MET A 138 5.26 1.91 -16.86
CA MET A 138 4.83 3.04 -16.05
C MET A 138 4.87 4.31 -16.90
N LYS A 139 3.90 5.21 -16.74
CA LYS A 139 3.88 6.53 -17.39
C LYS A 139 3.34 7.61 -16.46
N LEU A 140 3.81 8.83 -16.63
CA LEU A 140 3.19 10.00 -16.03
C LEU A 140 2.01 10.46 -16.88
N LYS A 141 0.90 10.75 -16.23
CA LYS A 141 -0.30 11.31 -16.84
C LYS A 141 -0.54 12.69 -16.22
N GLN A 142 -0.43 13.72 -17.06
CA GLN A 142 -0.66 15.11 -16.66
C GLN A 142 -2.18 15.32 -16.54
N GLU A 143 -2.66 15.40 -15.30
CA GLU A 143 -4.02 15.78 -14.92
C GLU A 143 -3.91 17.02 -14.00
N ILE A 144 -4.99 17.44 -13.32
CA ILE A 144 -4.91 18.56 -12.34
C ILE A 144 -3.82 18.28 -11.29
N GLU A 145 -3.76 17.03 -10.82
CA GLU A 145 -2.63 16.48 -10.10
C GLU A 145 -1.96 15.45 -10.99
N THR A 146 -0.64 15.55 -11.20
CA THR A 146 0.11 14.54 -11.96
C THR A 146 -0.14 13.15 -11.36
N LYS A 147 -0.54 12.21 -12.20
CA LYS A 147 -0.77 10.81 -11.80
C LYS A 147 0.32 9.92 -12.34
N LEU A 148 0.71 8.92 -11.56
CA LEU A 148 1.54 7.82 -12.02
C LEU A 148 0.62 6.68 -12.45
N GLN A 149 0.69 6.31 -13.73
CA GLN A 149 -0.13 5.27 -14.33
C GLN A 149 0.69 4.01 -14.59
N PHE A 150 0.21 2.88 -14.06
CA PHE A 150 0.72 1.55 -14.33
C PHE A 150 -0.07 0.93 -15.48
N LEU A 151 0.63 0.39 -16.47
CA LEU A 151 0.06 -0.25 -17.67
C LEU A 151 0.47 -1.72 -17.69
N ILE A 152 -0.46 -2.60 -17.32
CA ILE A 152 -0.22 -4.04 -17.24
C ILE A 152 -0.92 -4.69 -18.43
N THR A 153 -0.16 -5.16 -19.42
CA THR A 153 -0.69 -5.83 -20.61
C THR A 153 -0.56 -7.35 -20.45
N PHE A 154 -1.65 -8.06 -20.67
CA PHE A 154 -1.72 -9.52 -20.52
C PHE A 154 -2.71 -10.12 -21.52
N GLN A 155 -2.53 -11.41 -21.81
CA GLN A 155 -3.38 -12.17 -22.73
C GLN A 155 -4.24 -13.15 -21.94
N ASP A 156 -5.56 -12.96 -21.98
CA ASP A 156 -6.49 -13.90 -21.38
C ASP A 156 -6.65 -15.18 -22.23
N ASN A 157 -6.95 -16.31 -21.58
CA ASN A 157 -7.18 -17.57 -22.27
C ASN A 157 -8.69 -17.77 -22.52
N ALA A 158 -9.08 -17.92 -23.79
CA ALA A 158 -10.48 -18.04 -24.18
C ALA A 158 -11.17 -19.31 -23.66
N ASP A 159 -10.39 -20.35 -23.38
CA ASP A 159 -10.89 -21.69 -23.05
C ASP A 159 -11.12 -21.90 -21.55
N THR A 160 -10.65 -20.98 -20.71
CA THR A 160 -10.74 -21.06 -19.25
C THR A 160 -11.64 -19.96 -18.68
N GLU A 161 -12.16 -20.18 -17.47
CA GLU A 161 -12.75 -19.11 -16.67
C GLU A 161 -11.71 -18.63 -15.67
N ASP A 162 -11.26 -17.40 -15.87
CA ASP A 162 -10.09 -16.89 -15.19
C ASP A 162 -10.39 -15.74 -14.23
N TYR A 163 -9.70 -15.80 -13.10
CA TYR A 163 -9.81 -14.84 -12.01
C TYR A 163 -8.45 -14.24 -11.71
N TYR A 164 -8.42 -12.92 -11.65
CA TYR A 164 -7.19 -12.15 -11.57
C TYR A 164 -7.20 -11.21 -10.37
N GLY A 165 -6.01 -10.82 -9.93
CA GLY A 165 -5.84 -9.77 -8.94
C GLY A 165 -4.55 -8.99 -9.15
N VAL A 166 -4.51 -7.77 -8.62
CA VAL A 166 -3.33 -6.92 -8.63
C VAL A 166 -3.18 -6.19 -7.31
N ARG A 167 -1.94 -6.08 -6.85
CA ARG A 167 -1.54 -5.23 -5.73
C ARG A 167 -0.24 -4.52 -6.06
N ILE A 168 -0.14 -3.24 -5.74
CA ILE A 168 1.06 -2.45 -5.99
C ILE A 168 1.65 -2.04 -4.64
N VAL A 169 2.93 -2.34 -4.44
CA VAL A 169 3.69 -1.97 -3.24
C VAL A 169 4.68 -0.88 -3.62
N ARG A 170 4.67 0.21 -2.85
CA ARG A 170 5.68 1.26 -2.92
C ARG A 170 6.72 1.03 -1.84
N ARG A 171 7.98 1.12 -2.21
CA ARG A 171 9.12 1.24 -1.31
C ARG A 171 9.64 2.66 -1.34
N CYS A 172 9.82 3.26 -0.17
CA CYS A 172 10.49 4.55 -0.01
C CYS A 172 11.79 4.35 0.77
N ILE A 173 12.91 4.76 0.18
CA ILE A 173 14.23 4.75 0.84
C ILE A 173 14.55 6.17 1.28
N TYR A 174 14.81 6.31 2.58
CA TYR A 174 15.17 7.55 3.26
C TYR A 174 16.69 7.57 3.43
N THR A 175 17.39 8.50 2.79
CA THR A 175 18.85 8.63 2.88
C THR A 175 19.26 9.98 3.43
N SER A 176 20.11 9.98 4.46
CA SER A 176 20.72 11.19 5.05
C SER A 176 21.54 11.93 4.00
N VAL A 177 21.27 13.21 3.80
CA VAL A 177 22.03 14.05 2.86
C VAL A 177 23.48 14.30 3.36
N PRO A 178 23.73 14.63 4.64
CA PRO A 178 25.10 14.85 5.13
C PRO A 178 26.02 13.64 4.93
N ASP A 179 25.54 12.45 5.31
CA ASP A 179 26.39 11.25 5.45
C ASP A 179 26.18 10.22 4.32
N ASN A 180 25.21 10.46 3.43
CA ASN A 180 24.82 9.55 2.35
C ASN A 180 24.49 8.10 2.80
N HIS A 181 23.95 7.95 4.00
CA HIS A 181 23.57 6.66 4.59
C HIS A 181 22.04 6.48 4.64
N VAL A 182 21.56 5.25 4.41
CA VAL A 182 20.13 4.91 4.48
C VAL A 182 19.65 4.93 5.93
N ILE A 183 18.81 5.89 6.26
CA ILE A 183 18.20 6.05 7.60
C ILE A 183 17.10 5.02 7.80
N ARG A 184 16.24 4.83 6.80
CA ARG A 184 15.04 3.97 6.89
C ARG A 184 14.60 3.51 5.51
N THR A 185 13.98 2.34 5.45
CA THR A 185 13.19 1.90 4.30
C THR A 185 11.77 1.65 4.76
N SER A 186 10.77 2.20 4.07
CA SER A 186 9.36 1.93 4.32
C SER A 186 8.71 1.25 3.12
N PHE A 187 7.68 0.45 3.40
CA PHE A 187 6.86 -0.24 2.41
C PHE A 187 5.40 0.11 2.65
N SER A 188 4.64 0.36 1.59
CA SER A 188 3.21 0.64 1.67
C SER A 188 2.45 0.01 0.51
N ASP A 189 1.40 -0.75 0.81
CA ASP A 189 0.39 -1.15 -0.18
C ASP A 189 -0.37 0.09 -0.66
N LEU A 190 -0.48 0.27 -1.97
CA LEU A 190 -1.08 1.47 -2.54
C LEU A 190 -2.58 1.29 -2.77
N GLU A 191 -3.33 2.32 -2.38
CA GLU A 191 -4.69 2.53 -2.88
C GLU A 191 -4.61 3.05 -4.32
N LEU A 192 -5.40 2.46 -5.20
CA LEU A 192 -5.44 2.74 -6.63
C LEU A 192 -6.72 3.47 -7.00
N GLU A 193 -6.57 4.49 -7.84
CA GLU A 193 -7.67 5.16 -8.52
C GLU A 193 -8.11 4.30 -9.72
N VAL A 194 -9.31 3.73 -9.63
CA VAL A 194 -9.85 2.77 -10.61
C VAL A 194 -11.07 3.29 -11.37
N ASP A 195 -11.40 4.58 -11.24
CA ASP A 195 -12.58 5.19 -11.86
C ASP A 195 -12.59 5.08 -13.39
N ASP A 196 -11.40 5.08 -14.01
CA ASP A 196 -11.23 4.96 -15.46
C ASP A 196 -10.93 3.51 -15.91
N GLU A 197 -11.05 2.51 -15.03
CA GLU A 197 -10.69 1.12 -15.31
C GLU A 197 -11.92 0.18 -15.33
N PRO A 198 -12.48 -0.14 -16.51
CA PRO A 198 -13.72 -0.91 -16.65
C PRO A 198 -13.73 -2.30 -15.99
N LEU A 199 -12.57 -2.91 -15.79
CA LEU A 199 -12.49 -4.22 -15.12
C LEU A 199 -12.67 -4.14 -13.60
N LEU A 200 -12.38 -2.98 -13.01
CA LEU A 200 -12.37 -2.77 -11.56
C LEU A 200 -13.45 -1.79 -11.12
N TYR A 201 -13.87 -0.89 -12.01
CA TYR A 201 -14.95 0.04 -11.75
C TYR A 201 -16.28 -0.70 -11.65
N SER A 202 -16.85 -0.68 -10.45
CA SER A 202 -18.11 -1.39 -10.17
C SER A 202 -19.22 -0.51 -9.60
N LYS A 203 -18.98 0.82 -9.47
CA LYS A 203 -20.03 1.75 -9.02
C LYS A 203 -21.15 1.78 -10.07
N SER A 204 -22.28 1.18 -9.72
CA SER A 204 -23.48 1.15 -10.55
C SER A 204 -24.73 1.38 -9.69
N GLY A 205 -25.77 1.96 -10.28
CA GLY A 205 -27.06 2.21 -9.62
C GLY A 205 -26.97 3.19 -8.45
N LEU A 206 -27.52 2.80 -7.29
CA LEU A 206 -27.58 3.66 -6.10
C LEU A 206 -26.18 3.94 -5.53
N ASN A 207 -25.22 3.03 -5.68
CA ASN A 207 -23.87 3.24 -5.16
C ASN A 207 -23.16 4.40 -5.88
N SER A 208 -23.36 4.54 -7.19
CA SER A 208 -22.89 5.71 -7.94
C SER A 208 -23.68 6.99 -7.60
N ALA A 209 -24.99 6.89 -7.35
CA ALA A 209 -25.83 8.05 -7.06
C ALA A 209 -25.54 8.68 -5.68
N PHE A 210 -25.11 7.87 -4.70
CA PHE A 210 -24.82 8.29 -3.34
C PHE A 210 -23.32 8.32 -3.00
N ASP A 211 -22.45 8.15 -4.00
CA ASP A 211 -20.99 8.07 -3.86
C ASP A 211 -20.53 7.14 -2.73
N LEU A 212 -21.11 5.94 -2.69
CA LEU A 212 -20.81 4.93 -1.67
C LEU A 212 -19.42 4.31 -1.90
N SER A 213 -18.86 3.74 -0.84
CA SER A 213 -17.50 3.19 -0.84
C SER A 213 -17.32 2.05 -1.87
N ASN A 214 -16.13 1.95 -2.45
CA ASN A 214 -15.74 0.86 -3.36
C ASN A 214 -14.36 0.35 -2.99
N ASP A 215 -14.25 -0.13 -1.76
CA ASP A 215 -12.99 -0.54 -1.19
C ASP A 215 -12.66 -1.98 -1.55
N PHE A 216 -11.36 -2.26 -1.70
CA PHE A 216 -10.85 -3.60 -1.88
C PHE A 216 -10.15 -4.09 -0.60
N TYR A 217 -10.40 -5.35 -0.24
CA TYR A 217 -9.78 -5.98 0.92
C TYR A 217 -8.25 -5.96 0.79
N GLN A 218 -7.57 -5.30 1.75
CA GLN A 218 -6.12 -5.14 1.78
C GLN A 218 -5.50 -4.57 0.48
N ASN A 219 -6.20 -3.67 -0.22
CA ASN A 219 -5.74 -3.09 -1.50
C ASN A 219 -5.39 -4.15 -2.56
N LEU A 220 -6.06 -5.31 -2.52
CA LEU A 220 -5.99 -6.34 -3.55
C LEU A 220 -7.17 -6.18 -4.51
N TYR A 221 -6.89 -5.62 -5.68
CA TYR A 221 -7.89 -5.32 -6.70
C TYR A 221 -8.12 -6.57 -7.57
N ILE A 222 -9.33 -7.14 -7.51
CA ILE A 222 -9.65 -8.42 -8.18
C ILE A 222 -10.72 -8.26 -9.26
N TRP A 223 -10.65 -9.09 -10.30
CA TRP A 223 -11.63 -9.13 -11.39
C TRP A 223 -11.71 -10.52 -12.03
N SER A 224 -12.79 -10.76 -12.78
CA SER A 224 -12.93 -11.93 -13.66
C SER A 224 -12.67 -11.57 -15.11
N ASP A 225 -12.28 -12.54 -15.92
CA ASP A 225 -12.07 -12.45 -17.37
C ASP A 225 -13.33 -12.14 -18.21
N LYS A 226 -14.54 -12.19 -17.66
CA LYS A 226 -15.82 -12.10 -18.42
C LYS A 226 -15.88 -10.98 -19.46
N GLN A 227 -15.26 -9.82 -19.18
CA GLN A 227 -15.25 -8.67 -20.10
C GLN A 227 -14.15 -8.74 -21.18
N ILE A 228 -13.15 -9.60 -20.98
CA ILE A 228 -11.91 -9.70 -21.79
C ILE A 228 -11.63 -11.12 -22.28
N LYS A 229 -12.63 -12.00 -22.25
CA LYS A 229 -12.48 -13.43 -22.56
C LYS A 229 -11.70 -13.67 -23.86
N GLY A 230 -10.53 -14.31 -23.73
CA GLY A 230 -9.62 -14.64 -24.83
C GLY A 230 -8.89 -13.47 -25.49
N LYS A 231 -8.99 -12.25 -24.95
CA LYS A 231 -8.43 -11.03 -25.55
C LYS A 231 -7.18 -10.58 -24.81
N GLU A 232 -6.31 -9.90 -25.54
CA GLU A 232 -5.29 -9.06 -24.92
C GLU A 232 -5.96 -7.83 -24.29
N TYR A 233 -5.56 -7.51 -23.06
CA TYR A 233 -6.04 -6.34 -22.35
C TYR A 233 -4.89 -5.61 -21.66
N THR A 234 -4.97 -4.29 -21.62
CA THR A 234 -4.07 -3.44 -20.84
C THR A 234 -4.84 -2.82 -19.68
N LEU A 235 -4.57 -3.29 -18.47
CA LEU A 235 -5.07 -2.73 -17.22
C LEU A 235 -4.37 -1.40 -16.93
N ARG A 236 -5.14 -0.37 -16.60
CA ARG A 236 -4.67 1.01 -16.39
C ARG A 236 -4.97 1.42 -14.96
N LEU A 237 -3.96 1.40 -14.11
CA LEU A 237 -4.10 1.71 -12.68
C LEU A 237 -3.41 3.03 -12.39
N LYS A 238 -4.07 3.95 -11.68
CA LYS A 238 -3.51 5.27 -11.34
C LYS A 238 -3.27 5.38 -9.85
N ILE A 239 -2.25 6.16 -9.50
CA ILE A 239 -2.03 6.71 -8.15
C ILE A 239 -1.65 8.18 -8.28
N SER A 240 -1.81 8.95 -7.21
CA SER A 240 -1.14 10.25 -7.10
C SER A 240 0.37 10.09 -7.23
N TYR A 241 0.97 10.87 -8.14
CA TYR A 241 2.42 10.84 -8.33
C TYR A 241 3.11 11.48 -7.13
N SER A 242 4.17 10.83 -6.65
CA SER A 242 5.10 11.40 -5.69
C SER A 242 6.47 11.39 -6.35
N ALA A 243 7.03 12.57 -6.62
CA ALA A 243 8.36 12.68 -7.18
C ALA A 243 9.41 12.19 -6.17
N ASP A 244 10.51 11.65 -6.67
CA ASP A 244 11.71 11.51 -5.84
C ASP A 244 12.14 12.92 -5.42
N ASP A 245 12.31 13.13 -4.12
CA ASP A 245 12.44 14.49 -3.57
C ASP A 245 13.44 14.52 -2.41
N ILE A 246 13.87 15.73 -2.07
CA ILE A 246 14.60 16.03 -0.84
C ILE A 246 13.65 16.74 0.11
N SER A 247 13.49 16.18 1.32
CA SER A 247 13.01 16.98 2.42
C SER A 247 14.10 17.93 2.86
N MET A 248 13.86 19.20 2.54
CA MET A 248 14.70 20.28 3.04
C MET A 248 14.60 20.43 4.55
N TRP A 249 13.49 19.98 5.15
CA TRP A 249 13.24 20.03 6.60
C TRP A 249 14.07 19.02 7.39
N GLU A 250 14.23 17.81 6.85
CA GLU A 250 14.87 16.68 7.53
C GLU A 250 16.29 16.40 7.01
N GLY A 251 16.77 17.14 6.01
CA GLY A 251 18.05 16.87 5.34
C GLY A 251 18.11 15.44 4.79
N THR A 252 16.99 14.95 4.27
CA THR A 252 16.81 13.55 3.88
C THR A 252 16.28 13.48 2.45
N THR A 253 16.85 12.59 1.64
CA THR A 253 16.32 12.26 0.31
C THR A 253 15.33 11.09 0.41
N TYR A 254 14.28 11.13 -0.41
CA TYR A 254 13.29 10.07 -0.55
C TYR A 254 13.32 9.55 -1.98
N LYS A 255 13.59 8.25 -2.13
CA LYS A 255 13.52 7.58 -3.44
C LYS A 255 12.41 6.55 -3.45
N TYR A 256 11.48 6.70 -4.38
CA TYR A 256 10.38 5.78 -4.55
C TYR A 256 10.73 4.69 -5.56
N SER A 257 10.27 3.48 -5.28
CA SER A 257 10.28 2.38 -6.22
C SER A 257 9.03 1.54 -6.03
N TYR A 258 8.59 0.87 -7.09
CA TYR A 258 7.32 0.17 -7.13
C TYR A 258 7.52 -1.27 -7.52
N LYS A 259 6.79 -2.17 -6.87
CA LYS A 259 6.71 -3.59 -7.23
C LYS A 259 5.25 -3.96 -7.41
N VAL A 260 4.94 -4.65 -8.49
CA VAL A 260 3.58 -5.10 -8.79
C VAL A 260 3.48 -6.60 -8.56
N TYR A 261 2.48 -6.98 -7.78
CA TYR A 261 2.09 -8.35 -7.52
C TYR A 261 0.84 -8.66 -8.33
N LEU A 262 0.98 -9.60 -9.25
CA LEU A 262 -0.08 -10.08 -10.13
C LEU A 262 -0.52 -11.46 -9.66
N TYR A 263 -1.83 -11.63 -9.51
CA TYR A 263 -2.43 -12.83 -8.97
C TYR A 263 -3.25 -13.51 -10.06
N LYS A 264 -3.05 -14.82 -10.20
CA LYS A 264 -4.07 -15.72 -10.73
C LYS A 264 -4.71 -16.43 -9.54
N LEU A 265 -6.04 -16.43 -9.48
CA LEU A 265 -6.81 -16.93 -8.36
C LEU A 265 -7.63 -18.15 -8.79
N SER A 266 -7.75 -19.13 -7.90
CA SER A 266 -8.80 -20.14 -8.00
C SER A 266 -10.19 -19.49 -7.87
N GLN A 267 -11.22 -20.16 -8.38
CA GLN A 267 -12.59 -19.65 -8.34
C GLN A 267 -13.08 -19.45 -6.89
N GLU A 268 -12.70 -20.35 -5.99
CA GLU A 268 -13.08 -20.35 -4.59
C GLU A 268 -12.45 -19.17 -3.85
N LEU A 269 -11.15 -18.92 -4.08
CA LEU A 269 -10.47 -17.76 -3.50
C LEU A 269 -11.03 -16.44 -4.06
N PHE A 270 -11.30 -16.38 -5.36
CA PHE A 270 -11.92 -15.20 -5.97
C PHE A 270 -13.30 -14.90 -5.37
N ARG A 271 -14.18 -15.92 -5.26
CA ARG A 271 -15.52 -15.76 -4.67
C ARG A 271 -15.43 -15.34 -3.19
N TYR A 272 -14.47 -15.88 -2.45
CA TYR A 272 -14.22 -15.46 -1.07
C TYR A 272 -13.83 -13.99 -0.97
N LEU A 273 -12.77 -13.58 -1.68
CA LEU A 273 -12.31 -12.19 -1.69
C LEU A 273 -13.38 -11.22 -2.20
N LYS A 274 -14.13 -11.62 -3.23
CA LYS A 274 -15.28 -10.83 -3.72
C LYS A 274 -16.34 -10.68 -2.64
N SER A 275 -16.65 -11.75 -1.88
CA SER A 275 -17.61 -11.67 -0.77
C SER A 275 -17.14 -10.71 0.34
N LEU A 276 -15.84 -10.63 0.61
CA LEU A 276 -15.28 -9.66 1.56
C LEU A 276 -15.46 -8.22 1.08
N ASN A 277 -15.13 -7.94 -0.19
CA ASN A 277 -15.35 -6.62 -0.80
C ASN A 277 -16.84 -6.26 -0.81
N ASP A 278 -17.69 -7.22 -1.18
CA ASP A 278 -19.13 -7.07 -1.24
C ASP A 278 -19.73 -6.73 0.14
N VAL A 279 -19.28 -7.40 1.21
CA VAL A 279 -19.70 -7.11 2.60
C VAL A 279 -19.20 -5.75 3.07
N LYS A 280 -17.94 -5.41 2.77
CA LYS A 280 -17.35 -4.12 3.14
C LYS A 280 -18.11 -2.97 2.46
N ASN A 281 -18.38 -3.09 1.15
CA ASN A 281 -19.04 -2.08 0.33
C ASN A 281 -20.59 -2.17 0.38
N ASN A 282 -21.15 -2.69 1.48
CA ASN A 282 -22.59 -2.82 1.68
C ASN A 282 -23.16 -1.68 2.54
N ASP A 283 -22.76 -0.43 2.27
CA ASP A 283 -23.10 0.75 3.08
C ASP A 283 -24.62 0.89 3.36
N LEU A 284 -25.46 0.60 2.35
CA LEU A 284 -26.91 0.60 2.53
C LEU A 284 -27.38 -0.55 3.42
N GLY A 285 -26.79 -1.73 3.32
CA GLY A 285 -27.14 -2.85 4.18
C GLY A 285 -26.73 -2.65 5.63
N HIS A 286 -25.57 -2.05 5.88
CA HIS A 286 -25.14 -1.64 7.22
C HIS A 286 -26.06 -0.60 7.86
N LYS A 287 -26.77 0.17 7.03
CA LYS A 287 -27.79 1.15 7.46
C LYS A 287 -29.21 0.59 7.50
N GLY A 288 -29.40 -0.72 7.23
CA GLY A 288 -30.72 -1.37 7.19
C GLY A 288 -31.57 -1.03 5.97
N LEU A 289 -30.99 -0.42 4.94
CA LEU A 289 -31.65 0.00 3.70
C LEU A 289 -31.50 -1.02 2.57
N ALA A 290 -30.73 -2.09 2.78
CA ALA A 290 -30.56 -3.21 1.86
C ALA A 290 -30.27 -4.51 2.64
N PRO A 291 -30.38 -5.70 2.02
CA PRO A 291 -29.97 -6.95 2.67
C PRO A 291 -28.49 -6.97 3.05
N ILE A 292 -28.17 -7.61 4.19
CA ILE A 292 -26.78 -7.90 4.57
C ILE A 292 -26.25 -9.02 3.66
N ARG A 293 -25.05 -8.83 3.12
CA ARG A 293 -24.38 -9.84 2.30
C ARG A 293 -23.67 -10.86 3.19
N SER A 294 -23.66 -12.13 2.76
CA SER A 294 -23.02 -13.23 3.48
C SER A 294 -21.61 -13.51 2.96
N HIS A 295 -20.75 -14.04 3.83
CA HIS A 295 -19.44 -14.56 3.43
C HIS A 295 -19.58 -15.84 2.60
N TYR A 296 -18.74 -15.97 1.57
CA TYR A 296 -18.60 -17.21 0.81
C TYR A 296 -17.82 -18.25 1.62
N SER A 297 -18.19 -19.52 1.47
CA SER A 297 -17.45 -20.67 2.00
C SER A 297 -17.52 -21.85 1.04
N ASN A 298 -16.39 -22.52 0.81
CA ASN A 298 -16.32 -23.83 0.14
C ASN A 298 -15.92 -24.96 1.10
N VAL A 299 -15.95 -24.70 2.40
CA VAL A 299 -15.69 -25.70 3.44
C VAL A 299 -16.99 -26.40 3.79
N GLU A 300 -17.09 -27.69 3.45
CA GLU A 300 -18.24 -28.52 3.78
C GLU A 300 -18.33 -28.74 5.29
N ASN A 301 -19.55 -28.72 5.84
CA ASN A 301 -19.85 -28.82 7.29
C ASN A 301 -19.19 -27.74 8.18
N GLY A 302 -18.47 -26.78 7.60
CA GLY A 302 -17.74 -25.74 8.31
C GLY A 302 -17.96 -24.36 7.72
N ILE A 303 -17.01 -23.46 8.02
CA ILE A 303 -16.96 -22.08 7.50
C ILE A 303 -15.52 -21.81 7.07
N GLY A 304 -15.33 -21.01 6.02
CA GLY A 304 -14.02 -20.47 5.65
C GLY A 304 -13.71 -20.76 4.19
N VAL A 305 -12.44 -20.77 3.83
CA VAL A 305 -12.04 -20.98 2.43
C VAL A 305 -10.80 -21.82 2.31
N VAL A 306 -10.84 -22.74 1.34
CA VAL A 306 -9.65 -23.38 0.79
C VAL A 306 -9.53 -22.96 -0.66
N GLY A 307 -8.53 -22.14 -0.97
CA GLY A 307 -8.45 -21.48 -2.28
C GLY A 307 -7.02 -21.26 -2.74
N GLY A 308 -6.70 -21.79 -3.92
CA GLY A 308 -5.39 -21.69 -4.55
C GLY A 308 -5.10 -20.31 -5.12
N CYS A 309 -3.82 -19.92 -5.11
CA CYS A 309 -3.33 -18.74 -5.81
C CYS A 309 -1.98 -18.97 -6.48
N ARG A 310 -1.67 -18.14 -7.48
CA ARG A 310 -0.35 -18.04 -8.09
C ARG A 310 0.01 -16.57 -8.19
N ILE A 311 1.16 -16.23 -7.62
CA ILE A 311 1.65 -14.85 -7.55
C ILE A 311 2.84 -14.72 -8.50
N THR A 312 2.74 -13.75 -9.41
CA THR A 312 3.85 -13.28 -10.25
C THR A 312 4.23 -11.89 -9.77
N GLU A 313 5.51 -11.62 -9.55
CA GLU A 313 5.98 -10.30 -9.15
C GLU A 313 6.91 -9.70 -10.20
N THR A 314 6.88 -8.38 -10.33
CA THR A 314 7.86 -7.65 -11.11
C THR A 314 9.14 -7.43 -10.29
N GLU A 315 10.22 -7.10 -10.97
CA GLU A 315 11.34 -6.41 -10.32
C GLU A 315 10.90 -5.04 -9.78
N TRP A 316 11.70 -4.49 -8.87
CA TRP A 316 11.50 -3.11 -8.40
C TRP A 316 11.72 -2.13 -9.54
N MET A 317 10.65 -1.46 -9.96
CA MET A 317 10.70 -0.40 -10.96
C MET A 317 11.05 0.92 -10.26
N LYS A 318 11.99 1.66 -10.85
CA LYS A 318 12.35 2.99 -10.38
C LYS A 318 11.19 3.94 -10.64
N ASN A 319 11.05 4.95 -9.78
CA ASN A 319 10.12 6.03 -10.04
C ASN A 319 10.48 6.74 -11.36
N LEU A 320 9.46 7.33 -11.99
CA LEU A 320 9.69 8.16 -13.17
C LEU A 320 10.09 9.55 -12.71
N SER A 321 11.08 10.15 -13.38
CA SER A 321 11.35 11.58 -13.26
C SER A 321 10.29 12.34 -14.04
N ASP A 322 9.60 13.26 -13.38
CA ASP A 322 8.83 14.28 -14.10
C ASP A 322 9.82 15.29 -14.67
N GLU A 323 10.31 15.04 -15.89
CA GLU A 323 11.23 15.94 -16.61
C GLU A 323 10.66 17.35 -16.75
N ALA A 324 9.33 17.52 -16.66
CA ALA A 324 8.67 18.83 -16.66
C ALA A 324 8.74 19.56 -15.31
N SER A 325 9.14 18.87 -14.23
CA SER A 325 9.30 19.44 -12.88
C SER A 325 10.76 19.62 -12.45
N GLU A 326 11.72 19.01 -13.16
CA GLU A 326 13.15 19.26 -12.93
C GLU A 326 13.50 20.66 -13.44
N ALA A 327 13.27 21.67 -12.59
CA ALA A 327 13.87 22.96 -12.82
C ALA A 327 15.40 22.76 -12.94
N PRO A 328 16.06 23.42 -13.92
CA PRO A 328 17.48 23.21 -14.16
C PRO A 328 18.27 23.41 -12.86
N PRO A 329 19.32 22.61 -12.62
CA PRO A 329 20.10 22.72 -11.39
C PRO A 329 20.58 24.15 -11.21
N MET A 330 20.41 24.69 -10.01
CA MET A 330 20.98 25.99 -9.68
C MET A 330 22.50 25.93 -9.90
N LYS A 331 23.01 26.93 -10.59
CA LYS A 331 24.44 27.08 -10.85
C LYS A 331 25.02 28.01 -9.79
N TRP A 332 25.97 27.52 -9.01
CA TRP A 332 26.65 28.29 -7.97
C TRP A 332 28.12 28.43 -8.29
N SER A 333 28.68 29.59 -7.97
CA SER A 333 30.12 29.86 -8.07
C SER A 333 30.62 30.56 -6.82
N SER A 334 31.84 30.25 -6.41
CA SER A 334 32.55 30.94 -5.34
C SER A 334 34.04 30.97 -5.64
N ASN A 335 34.71 32.04 -5.21
CA ASN A 335 36.17 32.10 -5.17
C ASN A 335 36.70 31.80 -3.75
N ASP A 336 35.81 31.71 -2.76
CA ASP A 336 36.18 31.66 -1.35
C ASP A 336 36.08 30.23 -0.77
N VAL A 337 35.25 29.36 -1.38
CA VAL A 337 34.99 27.99 -0.91
C VAL A 337 34.88 26.99 -2.07
N THR A 338 35.21 25.73 -1.77
CA THR A 338 34.98 24.61 -2.69
C THR A 338 33.52 24.16 -2.63
N ILE A 339 32.91 24.04 -3.81
CA ILE A 339 31.53 23.57 -4.00
C ILE A 339 31.57 22.19 -4.66
N GLU A 340 31.10 21.16 -3.97
CA GLU A 340 31.05 19.78 -4.46
C GLU A 340 29.60 19.34 -4.68
N THR A 341 29.33 18.61 -5.76
CA THR A 341 28.03 17.93 -5.92
C THR A 341 28.05 16.63 -5.13
N ILE A 342 27.05 16.40 -4.29
CA ILE A 342 26.91 15.12 -3.59
C ILE A 342 26.31 14.11 -4.56
N GLU A 343 27.00 12.98 -4.77
CA GLU A 343 26.54 11.92 -5.67
C GLU A 343 25.13 11.45 -5.29
N ASN A 344 24.26 11.25 -6.28
CA ASN A 344 22.87 10.81 -6.09
C ASN A 344 21.98 11.73 -5.24
N SER A 345 22.43 12.97 -5.00
CA SER A 345 21.73 14.02 -4.26
C SER A 345 21.59 15.28 -5.12
N SER A 346 20.61 16.12 -4.79
CA SER A 346 20.49 17.47 -5.34
C SER A 346 21.05 18.55 -4.41
N ALA A 347 21.87 18.14 -3.43
CA ALA A 347 22.57 19.02 -2.51
C ALA A 347 24.02 19.30 -2.96
N LEU A 348 24.49 20.50 -2.60
CA LEU A 348 25.87 20.91 -2.72
C LEU A 348 26.56 20.82 -1.35
N ARG A 349 27.76 20.26 -1.31
CA ARG A 349 28.63 20.29 -0.14
C ARG A 349 29.58 21.47 -0.25
N ILE A 350 29.62 22.28 0.81
CA ILE A 350 30.45 23.49 0.90
C ILE A 350 31.50 23.27 1.98
N ARG A 351 32.76 23.18 1.57
CA ARG A 351 33.89 22.95 2.48
C ARG A 351 34.37 24.27 3.07
N ILE A 352 34.38 24.37 4.40
CA ILE A 352 34.79 25.57 5.14
C ILE A 352 36.05 25.27 5.96
N PRO A 353 37.11 26.10 5.86
CA PRO A 353 38.29 26.00 6.71
C PRO A 353 38.00 26.08 8.21
N ARG A 354 38.87 25.46 9.01
CA ARG A 354 38.78 25.46 10.47
C ARG A 354 38.75 26.86 11.08
N ASP A 355 39.57 27.77 10.58
CA ASP A 355 39.70 29.14 11.11
C ASP A 355 38.42 29.98 10.96
N GLY A 356 37.48 29.52 10.12
CA GLY A 356 36.28 30.27 9.81
C GLY A 356 36.59 31.56 9.04
N GLY A 357 35.65 32.49 9.00
CA GLY A 357 35.77 33.70 8.18
C GLY A 357 34.48 34.01 7.42
N THR A 358 34.55 35.00 6.53
CA THR A 358 33.42 35.43 5.70
C THR A 358 33.63 34.98 4.26
N TYR A 359 32.62 34.31 3.71
CA TYR A 359 32.65 33.67 2.40
C TYR A 359 31.45 34.11 1.57
N LYS A 360 31.60 34.08 0.24
CA LYS A 360 30.56 34.49 -0.70
C LYS A 360 30.35 33.43 -1.78
N MET A 361 29.09 33.14 -2.08
CA MET A 361 28.67 32.31 -3.20
C MET A 361 27.66 33.09 -4.04
N ARG A 362 27.80 33.05 -5.37
CA ARG A 362 26.88 33.70 -6.30
C ARG A 362 26.06 32.65 -7.04
N ASN A 363 24.74 32.87 -7.10
CA ASN A 363 23.81 32.13 -7.94
C ASN A 363 23.84 32.68 -9.36
N LEU A 364 24.10 31.83 -10.34
CA LEU A 364 24.16 32.16 -11.76
C LEU A 364 22.87 31.78 -12.50
N SER A 365 21.78 31.51 -11.77
CA SER A 365 20.50 31.05 -12.32
C SER A 365 19.51 32.23 -12.47
N GLU A 366 18.79 32.30 -13.60
CA GLU A 366 17.98 33.47 -14.01
C GLU A 366 16.65 33.70 -13.25
N LYS A 367 16.38 33.03 -12.11
CA LYS A 367 15.05 33.08 -11.44
C LYS A 367 15.10 33.50 -9.96
N TRP A 368 14.08 34.30 -9.58
CA TRP A 368 13.82 34.88 -8.25
C TRP A 368 13.67 33.82 -7.16
N LEU A 369 14.26 34.05 -5.98
CA LEU A 369 14.46 33.07 -4.91
C LEU A 369 13.64 33.46 -3.65
N LEU A 370 13.06 32.46 -2.97
CA LEU A 370 12.39 32.55 -1.65
C LEU A 370 13.10 31.57 -0.69
N PHE A 371 13.57 32.07 0.46
CA PHE A 371 14.56 31.37 1.29
C PHE A 371 13.97 30.55 2.44
N TYR A 372 14.56 29.38 2.70
CA TYR A 372 14.23 28.50 3.83
C TYR A 372 15.50 28.00 4.52
N TRP A 373 15.83 28.57 5.67
CA TRP A 373 16.98 28.15 6.48
C TRP A 373 16.58 27.21 7.62
N PHE A 374 17.38 26.16 7.85
CA PHE A 374 17.12 25.11 8.85
C PHE A 374 18.26 25.03 9.87
N GLY A 375 18.20 25.88 10.90
CA GLY A 375 19.15 25.88 12.01
C GLY A 375 18.44 25.63 13.34
N GLY A 376 18.36 24.37 13.79
CA GLY A 376 17.66 24.04 15.04
C GLY A 376 16.13 24.22 14.96
N MET A 377 15.42 23.86 16.02
CA MET A 377 13.97 23.58 16.08
C MET A 377 12.98 24.71 15.70
N THR A 378 13.41 25.78 15.03
CA THR A 378 12.55 26.91 14.68
C THR A 378 12.72 27.29 13.21
N ASN A 379 11.64 27.11 12.45
CA ASN A 379 11.53 27.52 11.04
C ASN A 379 11.41 29.03 10.95
N ILE A 380 12.33 29.70 10.26
CA ILE A 380 12.22 31.13 9.97
C ILE A 380 12.31 31.32 8.45
N LEU A 381 11.22 31.86 7.86
CA LEU A 381 11.26 32.49 6.54
C LEU A 381 12.10 33.77 6.70
N SER A 382 13.38 33.70 6.40
CA SER A 382 14.30 34.82 6.55
C SER A 382 15.39 34.79 5.50
N GLU A 383 15.74 35.96 5.00
CA GLU A 383 16.94 36.20 4.17
C GLU A 383 18.23 36.07 5.01
N GLU A 384 18.10 35.91 6.33
CA GLU A 384 19.19 35.86 7.29
C GLU A 384 18.98 34.72 8.30
N VAL A 385 20.03 33.92 8.52
CA VAL A 385 20.07 32.88 9.55
C VAL A 385 21.29 33.07 10.43
N GLN A 386 21.12 32.90 11.74
CA GLN A 386 22.22 32.93 12.68
C GLN A 386 22.06 31.82 13.71
N ASN A 387 23.14 31.11 13.98
CA ASN A 387 23.30 30.24 15.14
C ASN A 387 24.60 30.61 15.87
N ASN A 388 24.99 29.81 16.86
CA ASN A 388 26.12 30.10 17.73
C ASN A 388 27.48 30.21 17.01
N TRP A 389 27.64 29.63 15.82
CA TRP A 389 28.91 29.61 15.09
C TRP A 389 28.80 29.98 13.60
N PHE A 390 27.59 30.09 13.06
CA PHE A 390 27.31 30.31 11.65
C PHE A 390 26.29 31.43 11.48
N HIS A 391 26.55 32.37 10.58
CA HIS A 391 25.66 33.45 10.20
C HIS A 391 25.63 33.57 8.68
N ALA A 392 24.47 33.46 8.05
CA ALA A 392 24.34 33.64 6.60
C ALA A 392 23.25 34.62 6.25
N VAL A 393 23.53 35.44 5.23
CA VAL A 393 22.64 36.44 4.66
C VAL A 393 22.63 36.26 3.15
N LEU A 394 21.43 36.14 2.60
CA LEU A 394 21.21 36.03 1.16
C LEU A 394 20.58 37.32 0.67
N LYS A 395 21.27 38.03 -0.23
CA LYS A 395 20.76 39.23 -0.88
C LYS A 395 20.79 39.04 -2.39
N GLU A 396 19.62 39.04 -3.02
CA GLU A 396 19.44 38.80 -4.46
C GLU A 396 20.10 37.50 -4.93
N ASP A 397 21.22 37.58 -5.64
CA ASP A 397 21.97 36.44 -6.17
C ASP A 397 23.20 36.08 -5.33
N LEU A 398 23.46 36.80 -4.24
CA LEU A 398 24.65 36.65 -3.40
C LEU A 398 24.33 36.05 -2.04
N LEU A 399 24.86 34.86 -1.78
CA LEU A 399 24.89 34.23 -0.47
C LEU A 399 26.20 34.60 0.22
N GLN A 400 26.13 35.39 1.29
CA GLN A 400 27.26 35.66 2.16
C GLN A 400 27.07 34.89 3.47
N PHE A 401 28.10 34.18 3.93
CA PHE A 401 28.06 33.51 5.23
C PHE A 401 29.36 33.71 5.98
N THR A 402 29.26 33.77 7.30
CA THR A 402 30.37 33.95 8.23
C THR A 402 30.36 32.81 9.24
N THR A 403 31.51 32.21 9.47
CA THR A 403 31.68 31.16 10.48
C THR A 403 32.73 31.56 11.51
N GLN A 404 32.49 31.16 12.77
CA GLN A 404 33.49 31.23 13.82
C GLN A 404 34.57 30.16 13.60
N PRO A 405 35.75 30.28 14.22
CA PRO A 405 36.72 29.19 14.27
C PRO A 405 36.12 27.91 14.88
N ASN A 406 36.58 26.73 14.45
CA ASN A 406 36.17 25.44 14.98
C ASN A 406 37.28 24.80 15.82
N ASP A 407 37.23 25.01 17.14
CA ASP A 407 38.23 24.47 18.08
C ASP A 407 37.81 23.13 18.71
N THR A 408 36.77 22.48 18.18
CA THR A 408 36.20 21.26 18.79
C THR A 408 36.96 19.98 18.44
N GLY A 409 37.89 20.03 17.47
CA GLY A 409 38.61 18.86 16.97
C GLY A 409 37.73 17.84 16.24
N LYS A 410 36.52 18.26 15.83
CA LYS A 410 35.58 17.49 15.03
C LYS A 410 34.96 18.39 13.99
N ASP A 411 34.70 17.83 12.82
CA ASP A 411 33.92 18.53 11.80
C ASP A 411 32.53 18.87 12.34
N ARG A 412 32.07 20.07 12.01
CA ARG A 412 30.72 20.53 12.37
C ARG A 412 29.97 20.93 11.12
N VAL A 413 28.68 20.62 11.10
CA VAL A 413 27.82 20.76 9.92
C VAL A 413 26.64 21.64 10.23
N VAL A 414 26.30 22.52 9.29
CA VAL A 414 24.99 23.17 9.21
C VAL A 414 24.45 22.97 7.81
N SER A 415 23.15 22.71 7.68
CA SER A 415 22.51 22.53 6.38
C SER A 415 21.40 23.54 6.17
N GLY A 416 21.15 23.94 4.93
CA GLY A 416 20.14 24.94 4.59
C GLY A 416 19.71 24.82 3.14
N GLY A 417 18.58 25.44 2.78
CA GLY A 417 18.03 25.36 1.43
C GLY A 417 17.57 26.71 0.89
N ILE A 418 17.50 26.78 -0.43
CA ILE A 418 16.96 27.89 -1.19
C ILE A 418 15.86 27.33 -2.08
N MET A 419 14.67 27.92 -2.02
CA MET A 419 13.53 27.58 -2.87
C MET A 419 13.23 28.75 -3.82
N SER A 420 12.41 28.51 -4.84
CA SER A 420 11.87 29.59 -5.68
C SER A 420 10.43 29.24 -6.07
N GLY A 421 9.48 30.02 -5.52
CA GLY A 421 8.05 29.70 -5.60
C GLY A 421 7.73 28.33 -5.01
N ASN A 422 6.85 27.58 -5.69
CA ASN A 422 6.46 26.21 -5.31
C ASN A 422 7.41 25.13 -5.83
N HIS A 423 8.51 25.51 -6.51
CA HIS A 423 9.45 24.55 -7.09
C HIS A 423 10.68 24.39 -6.20
N LYS A 424 11.01 23.13 -5.89
CA LYS A 424 12.28 22.73 -5.28
C LYS A 424 13.29 22.53 -6.40
N TYR A 425 14.35 23.32 -6.43
CA TYR A 425 15.36 23.22 -7.49
C TYR A 425 16.45 22.24 -7.09
N ARG A 426 16.97 21.49 -8.08
CA ARG A 426 18.24 20.77 -7.92
C ARG A 426 19.35 21.78 -7.57
N ASN A 427 20.29 21.42 -6.69
CA ASN A 427 21.36 22.30 -6.18
C ASN A 427 20.89 23.53 -5.39
N GLY A 428 19.65 23.49 -4.89
CA GLY A 428 19.12 24.50 -3.95
C GLY A 428 19.43 24.19 -2.49
N TYR A 429 19.94 22.99 -2.15
CA TYR A 429 20.28 22.60 -0.78
C TYR A 429 21.79 22.61 -0.57
N PHE A 430 22.23 23.08 0.59
CA PHE A 430 23.64 23.20 0.97
C PHE A 430 23.91 22.46 2.27
N VAL A 431 25.02 21.71 2.28
CA VAL A 431 25.63 21.15 3.48
C VAL A 431 26.94 21.90 3.69
N PHE A 432 26.96 22.83 4.64
CA PHE A 432 28.16 23.55 5.05
C PHE A 432 28.90 22.73 6.08
N GLU A 433 30.10 22.28 5.72
CA GLU A 433 30.92 21.39 6.53
C GLU A 433 32.21 22.15 6.88
N GLN A 434 32.32 22.54 8.15
CA GLN A 434 33.50 23.22 8.67
C GLN A 434 34.44 22.22 9.32
N SER A 435 35.69 22.21 8.84
CA SER A 435 36.72 21.30 9.33
C SER A 435 37.03 21.54 10.81
N GLY A 436 37.27 20.46 11.56
CA GLY A 436 37.78 20.49 12.94
C GLY A 436 39.30 20.45 13.05
N ASP A 437 40.00 20.21 11.94
CA ASP A 437 41.45 19.96 11.88
C ASP A 437 42.24 21.18 11.40
#